data_AF-A0A8F1NKW0-F1
#
_entry.id   AF-A0A8F1NKW0-F1
#
_cell.length_a   1.000
_cell.length_b   1.000
_cell.length_c   1.000
_cell.angle_alpha   90.00
_cell.angle_beta   90.00
_cell.angle_gamma   90.00
#
_symmetry.space_group_name_H-M   'P 1'
#
loop_
_entity.id
_entity.type
_entity.pdbx_description
1 polymer ?
#
loop_
_entity_poly.entity_id
_entity_poly.type
_entity_poly.pdbx_seq_one_letter_code
_entity_poly.pdbx_strand_id
1 'polypeptide(L)'
;YEVVAGHVWRCVCAARLLPRDQETKLQIPVDGRPRLRPPLPPGFFGNGIFYTTSTASCGELVSNPLEFAAEKVHAALVQMNDDYLRSAVDYLELRLPKIHDIARSENNVRCPNFGITSWVRLPFYEADFGWGKPVYAGPAAAQFEGKGLLFVDAESEGSLLLAITLLKPHMEAFEKLL
;
A
#
# COMPACT_ATOMS: atom_id res chain seq x y z
N TYR A 1 -1.37 -1.63 -10.95
CA TYR A 1 -1.17 -1.53 -9.48
C TYR A 1 -1.03 -2.90 -8.85
N GLU A 2 -2.01 -3.80 -8.96
CA GLU A 2 -2.03 -5.10 -8.27
C GLU A 2 -0.78 -5.94 -8.55
N VAL A 3 -0.36 -6.02 -9.82
CA VAL A 3 0.89 -6.69 -10.24
C VAL A 3 2.12 -6.07 -9.56
N VAL A 4 2.24 -4.74 -9.55
CA VAL A 4 3.37 -4.05 -8.93
C VAL A 4 3.39 -4.26 -7.41
N ALA A 5 2.24 -4.12 -6.75
CA ALA A 5 2.12 -4.35 -5.31
C ALA A 5 2.46 -5.81 -4.93
N GLY A 6 1.96 -6.78 -5.71
CA GLY A 6 2.31 -8.19 -5.54
C GLY A 6 3.80 -8.45 -5.76
N HIS A 7 4.39 -7.87 -6.80
CA HIS A 7 5.81 -8.02 -7.11
C HIS A 7 6.69 -7.47 -5.99
N VAL A 8 6.45 -6.23 -5.55
CA VAL A 8 7.19 -5.61 -4.46
C VAL A 8 7.05 -6.42 -3.17
N TRP A 9 5.84 -6.90 -2.84
CA TRP A 9 5.64 -7.73 -1.65
C TRP A 9 6.45 -9.03 -1.70
N ARG A 10 6.47 -9.71 -2.85
CA ARG A 10 7.31 -10.91 -3.07
C ARG A 10 8.80 -10.59 -2.89
N CYS A 11 9.28 -9.51 -3.49
CA CYS A 11 10.69 -9.11 -3.40
C CYS A 11 11.09 -8.72 -1.97
N VAL A 12 10.21 -8.01 -1.23
CA VAL A 12 10.43 -7.71 0.20
C VAL A 12 10.52 -8.99 1.04
N CYS A 13 9.65 -9.97 0.79
CA CYS A 13 9.70 -11.25 1.48
C CYS A 13 10.99 -12.03 1.19
N ALA A 14 11.39 -12.11 -0.08
CA ALA A 14 12.65 -12.74 -0.47
C ALA A 14 13.86 -12.03 0.15
N ALA A 15 13.89 -10.69 0.15
CA ALA A 15 14.98 -9.89 0.69
C ALA A 15 15.16 -10.01 2.21
N ARG A 16 14.08 -10.30 2.95
CA ARG A 16 14.11 -10.47 4.41
C ARG A 16 14.55 -11.87 4.86
N LEU A 17 14.67 -12.83 3.95
CA LEU A 17 15.16 -14.19 4.22
C LEU A 17 14.46 -14.87 5.41
N LEU A 18 13.15 -14.66 5.53
CA LEU A 18 12.34 -15.20 6.62
C LEU A 18 12.07 -16.70 6.42
N PRO A 19 11.75 -17.44 7.51
CA PRO A 19 11.29 -18.82 7.42
C PRO A 19 10.13 -18.96 6.43
N ARG A 20 10.05 -20.10 5.74
CA ARG A 20 9.03 -20.32 4.68
C ARG A 20 7.60 -20.29 5.23
N ASP A 21 7.42 -20.68 6.48
CA ASP A 21 6.15 -20.70 7.22
C ASP A 21 5.82 -19.37 7.91
N GLN A 22 6.71 -18.37 7.83
CA GLN A 22 6.44 -17.04 8.39
C GLN A 22 5.31 -16.36 7.63
N GLU A 23 4.18 -16.15 8.32
CA GLU A 23 3.08 -15.34 7.80
C GLU A 23 3.50 -13.86 7.67
N THR A 24 3.09 -13.23 6.57
CA THR A 24 3.29 -11.81 6.32
C THR A 24 1.96 -11.16 5.90
N LYS A 25 1.82 -9.88 6.23
CA LYS A 25 0.66 -9.06 5.86
C LYS A 25 1.08 -7.95 4.93
N LEU A 26 0.34 -7.76 3.83
CA LEU A 26 0.42 -6.58 2.98
C LEU A 26 -0.73 -5.64 3.29
N GLN A 27 -0.41 -4.42 3.73
CA GLN A 27 -1.39 -3.38 4.04
C GLN A 27 -1.51 -2.40 2.89
N ILE A 28 -2.75 -2.21 2.41
CA ILE A 28 -3.05 -1.36 1.27
C ILE A 28 -4.12 -0.34 1.66
N PRO A 29 -3.84 0.97 1.56
CA PRO A 29 -4.87 1.98 1.66
C PRO A 29 -5.78 1.94 0.43
N VAL A 30 -7.08 2.02 0.67
CA VAL A 30 -8.14 1.97 -0.33
C VAL A 30 -8.96 3.24 -0.23
N ASP A 31 -9.12 3.93 -1.36
CA ASP A 31 -10.03 5.07 -1.45
C ASP A 31 -11.48 4.58 -1.44
N GLY A 32 -12.18 4.82 -0.32
CA GLY A 32 -13.56 4.43 -0.10
C GLY A 32 -14.57 5.39 -0.74
N ARG A 33 -14.16 6.62 -1.09
CA ARG A 33 -15.04 7.66 -1.67
C ARG A 33 -15.87 7.16 -2.86
N PRO A 34 -15.28 6.52 -3.90
CA PRO A 34 -16.05 6.01 -5.03
C PRO A 34 -16.73 4.65 -4.76
N ARG A 35 -16.41 3.98 -3.65
CA ARG A 35 -16.87 2.61 -3.32
C ARG A 35 -18.14 2.61 -2.48
N LEU A 36 -18.36 3.65 -1.69
CA LEU A 36 -19.58 3.83 -0.92
C LEU A 36 -20.80 4.04 -1.83
N ARG A 37 -21.99 3.69 -1.32
CA ARG A 37 -23.27 3.84 -2.00
C ARG A 37 -24.26 4.56 -1.06
N PRO A 38 -24.65 5.82 -1.36
CA PRO A 38 -24.15 6.66 -2.46
C PRO A 38 -22.65 7.00 -2.30
N PRO A 39 -21.92 7.29 -3.40
CA PRO A 39 -20.52 7.71 -3.31
C PRO A 39 -20.40 9.02 -2.54
N LEU A 40 -19.24 9.25 -1.93
CA LEU A 40 -18.99 10.53 -1.27
C LEU A 40 -18.97 11.68 -2.28
N PRO A 41 -19.46 12.88 -1.92
CA PRO A 41 -19.56 14.00 -2.84
C PRO A 41 -18.19 14.40 -3.43
N PRO A 42 -18.16 14.88 -4.69
CA PRO A 42 -17.00 15.59 -5.21
C PRO A 42 -16.60 16.73 -4.28
N GLY A 43 -15.30 16.84 -3.97
CA GLY A 43 -14.81 17.84 -3.03
C GLY A 43 -14.97 17.49 -1.55
N PHE A 44 -15.38 16.26 -1.19
CA PHE A 44 -15.39 15.81 0.20
C PHE A 44 -14.04 16.08 0.90
N PHE A 45 -14.07 16.96 1.90
CA PHE A 45 -12.89 17.40 2.65
C PHE A 45 -12.78 16.64 3.97
N GLY A 46 -12.11 15.49 3.92
CA GLY A 46 -11.90 14.61 5.06
C GLY A 46 -11.17 13.33 4.67
N ASN A 47 -10.97 12.44 5.65
CA ASN A 47 -10.38 11.13 5.38
C ASN A 47 -11.46 10.15 4.90
N GLY A 48 -11.31 9.63 3.68
CA GLY A 48 -12.12 8.55 3.11
C GLY A 48 -11.27 7.31 2.78
N ILE A 49 -10.17 7.12 3.51
CA ILE A 49 -9.22 6.02 3.26
C ILE A 49 -9.51 4.89 4.24
N PHE A 50 -9.74 3.70 3.70
CA PHE A 50 -9.83 2.46 4.45
C PHE A 50 -8.56 1.63 4.24
N TYR A 51 -8.34 0.60 5.05
CA TYR A 51 -7.22 -0.31 4.86
C TYR A 51 -7.72 -1.72 4.63
N THR A 52 -7.27 -2.31 3.52
CA THR A 52 -7.35 -3.76 3.34
C THR A 52 -6.03 -4.40 3.70
N THR A 53 -6.07 -5.70 4.03
CA THR A 53 -4.89 -6.47 4.36
C THR A 53 -4.96 -7.81 3.63
N SER A 54 -3.92 -8.11 2.85
CA SER A 54 -3.71 -9.43 2.25
C SER A 54 -2.72 -10.22 3.11
N THR A 55 -2.88 -11.54 3.18
CA THR A 55 -2.01 -12.43 3.97
C THR A 55 -1.57 -13.64 3.16
N ALA A 56 -0.33 -14.07 3.38
CA ALA A 56 0.27 -15.27 2.84
C ALA A 56 1.54 -15.61 3.63
N SER A 57 2.01 -16.85 3.54
CA SER A 57 3.34 -17.21 4.04
C SER A 57 4.43 -16.67 3.11
N CYS A 58 5.61 -16.36 3.67
CA CYS A 58 6.78 -15.96 2.87
C CYS A 58 7.15 -17.02 1.83
N GLY A 59 7.01 -18.31 2.18
CA GLY A 59 7.26 -19.43 1.29
C GLY A 59 6.33 -19.47 0.08
N GLU A 60 5.03 -19.23 0.27
CA GLU A 60 4.06 -19.15 -0.84
C GLU A 60 4.38 -17.98 -1.77
N LEU A 61 4.66 -16.79 -1.22
CA LEU A 61 4.94 -15.60 -2.03
C LEU A 61 6.20 -15.77 -2.89
N VAL A 62 7.27 -16.34 -2.32
CA VAL A 62 8.54 -16.49 -3.03
C VAL A 62 8.51 -17.67 -4.01
N SER A 63 7.82 -18.76 -3.67
CA SER A 63 7.83 -19.99 -4.50
C SER A 63 6.80 -19.97 -5.63
N ASN A 64 5.68 -19.26 -5.48
CA ASN A 64 4.67 -19.16 -6.53
C ASN A 64 5.00 -18.04 -7.54
N PRO A 65 4.41 -18.10 -8.75
CA PRO A 65 4.50 -17.03 -9.74
C PRO A 65 3.98 -15.68 -9.22
N LEU A 66 4.33 -14.60 -9.91
CA LEU A 66 3.84 -13.25 -9.59
C LEU A 66 2.31 -13.15 -9.56
N GLU A 67 1.64 -13.91 -10.44
CA GLU A 67 0.19 -14.00 -10.52
C GLU A 67 -0.44 -14.31 -9.16
N PHE A 68 0.11 -15.27 -8.40
CA PHE A 68 -0.40 -15.61 -7.06
C PHE A 68 -0.44 -14.39 -6.12
N ALA A 69 0.64 -13.61 -6.08
CA ALA A 69 0.67 -12.42 -5.23
C ALA A 69 -0.26 -11.31 -5.75
N ALA A 70 -0.36 -11.15 -7.06
CA ALA A 70 -1.28 -10.21 -7.68
C ALA A 70 -2.76 -10.57 -7.40
N GLU A 71 -3.13 -11.84 -7.50
CA GLU A 71 -4.47 -12.35 -7.17
C GLU A 71 -4.82 -12.14 -5.70
N LYS A 72 -3.87 -12.38 -4.79
CA LYS A 72 -4.05 -12.09 -3.35
C LYS A 72 -4.33 -10.60 -3.11
N VAL A 73 -3.60 -9.72 -3.80
CA VAL A 73 -3.84 -8.26 -3.76
C VAL A 73 -5.22 -7.93 -4.32
N HIS A 74 -5.57 -8.49 -5.48
CA HIS A 74 -6.84 -8.28 -6.15
C HIS A 74 -8.03 -8.67 -5.26
N ALA A 75 -8.01 -9.89 -4.71
CA ALA A 75 -9.06 -10.38 -3.81
C ALA A 75 -9.24 -9.45 -2.59
N ALA A 76 -8.13 -9.01 -1.98
CA ALA A 76 -8.16 -8.07 -0.86
C ALA A 76 -8.70 -6.68 -1.25
N LEU A 77 -8.56 -6.25 -2.50
CA LEU A 77 -9.12 -4.99 -2.99
C LEU A 77 -10.60 -5.12 -3.35
N VAL A 78 -11.01 -6.21 -3.99
CA VAL A 78 -12.39 -6.43 -4.44
C VAL A 78 -13.34 -6.60 -3.26
N GLN A 79 -12.91 -7.22 -2.16
CA GLN A 79 -13.74 -7.37 -0.95
C GLN A 79 -14.17 -6.04 -0.31
N MET A 80 -13.45 -4.94 -0.57
CA MET A 80 -13.71 -3.62 0.02
C MET A 80 -14.85 -2.89 -0.70
N ASN A 81 -16.04 -3.50 -0.74
CA ASN A 81 -17.27 -2.94 -1.30
C ASN A 81 -18.02 -2.08 -0.26
N ASP A 82 -19.16 -1.48 -0.65
CA ASP A 82 -19.95 -0.60 0.24
C ASP A 82 -20.26 -1.26 1.60
N ASP A 83 -20.78 -2.49 1.57
CA ASP A 83 -21.15 -3.24 2.78
C ASP A 83 -19.95 -3.44 3.71
N TYR A 84 -18.79 -3.82 3.16
CA TYR A 84 -17.58 -4.01 3.94
C TYR A 84 -17.08 -2.69 4.54
N LEU A 85 -17.11 -1.59 3.77
CA LEU A 85 -16.68 -0.28 4.26
C LEU A 85 -17.58 0.22 5.40
N ARG A 86 -18.90 0.03 5.28
CA ARG A 86 -19.86 0.39 6.33
C ARG A 86 -19.70 -0.48 7.57
N SER A 87 -19.54 -1.79 7.40
CA SER A 87 -19.24 -2.72 8.49
C SER A 87 -17.94 -2.35 9.22
N ALA A 88 -16.92 -1.88 8.49
CA ALA A 88 -15.69 -1.40 9.09
C ALA A 88 -15.91 -0.14 9.96
N VAL A 89 -16.79 0.78 9.54
CA VAL A 89 -17.16 1.95 10.36
C VAL A 89 -17.87 1.49 11.64
N ASP A 90 -18.85 0.59 11.54
CA ASP A 90 -19.56 0.06 12.71
C ASP A 90 -18.61 -0.64 13.68
N TYR A 91 -17.66 -1.43 13.15
CA TYR A 91 -16.62 -2.08 13.94
C TYR A 91 -15.72 -1.06 14.67
N LEU A 92 -15.35 0.03 13.99
CA LEU A 92 -14.53 1.08 14.59
C LEU A 92 -15.27 1.81 15.72
N GLU A 93 -16.57 2.07 15.56
CA GLU A 93 -17.43 2.68 16.59
C GLU A 93 -17.43 1.83 17.87
N LEU A 94 -17.59 0.51 17.73
CA LEU A 94 -17.53 -0.43 18.86
C LEU A 94 -16.15 -0.48 19.54
N ARG A 95 -15.10 -0.08 18.84
CA ARG A 95 -13.71 -0.12 19.33
C ARG A 95 -13.20 1.22 19.81
N LEU A 96 -13.97 2.30 19.72
CA LEU A 96 -13.58 3.64 20.19
C LEU A 96 -12.99 3.65 21.61
N PRO A 97 -13.54 2.94 22.62
CA PRO A 97 -12.96 2.94 23.97
C PRO A 97 -11.52 2.38 24.03
N LYS A 98 -11.10 1.63 23.02
CA LYS A 98 -9.79 1.00 22.88
C LYS A 98 -9.16 1.30 21.52
N ILE A 99 -9.40 2.51 20.98
CA ILE A 99 -8.96 2.88 19.63
C ILE A 99 -7.44 2.73 19.46
N HIS A 100 -6.66 2.93 20.53
CA HIS A 100 -5.21 2.76 20.53
C HIS A 100 -4.76 1.32 20.23
N ASP A 101 -5.56 0.31 20.58
CA ASP A 101 -5.23 -1.11 20.34
C ASP A 101 -5.32 -1.48 18.85
N ILE A 102 -6.11 -0.71 18.09
CA ILE A 102 -6.36 -0.94 16.67
C ILE A 102 -5.81 0.19 15.78
N ALA A 103 -5.27 1.24 16.39
CA ALA A 103 -4.64 2.34 15.70
C ALA A 103 -3.46 1.82 14.88
N ARG A 104 -3.38 2.25 13.62
CA ARG A 104 -2.26 1.90 12.76
C ARG A 104 -1.02 2.64 13.25
N SER A 105 0.06 1.89 13.42
CA SER A 105 1.38 2.33 13.83
C SER A 105 2.44 1.77 12.88
N GLU A 106 3.68 2.22 13.04
CA GLU A 106 4.82 1.66 12.31
C GLU A 106 4.98 0.15 12.51
N ASN A 107 4.62 -0.37 13.68
CA ASN A 107 4.72 -1.80 14.01
C ASN A 107 3.81 -2.67 13.13
N ASN A 108 2.76 -2.09 12.54
CA ASN A 108 1.84 -2.84 11.68
C ASN A 108 2.45 -3.19 10.31
N VAL A 109 3.52 -2.52 9.88
CA VAL A 109 4.16 -2.76 8.57
C VAL A 109 5.63 -3.12 8.67
N ARG A 110 6.21 -3.12 9.87
CA ARG A 110 7.57 -3.64 10.07
C ARG A 110 7.63 -5.13 9.76
N CYS A 111 8.83 -5.63 9.50
CA CYS A 111 9.11 -7.06 9.32
C CYS A 111 8.35 -7.92 10.37
N PRO A 112 7.56 -8.94 9.96
CA PRO A 112 7.50 -9.55 8.63
C PRO A 112 6.53 -8.87 7.65
N ASN A 113 5.77 -7.87 8.08
CA ASN A 113 4.70 -7.22 7.32
C ASN A 113 5.24 -6.15 6.35
N PHE A 114 4.39 -5.66 5.45
CA PHE A 114 4.74 -4.59 4.52
C PHE A 114 3.51 -3.73 4.23
N GLY A 115 3.70 -2.46 3.91
CA GLY A 115 2.63 -1.58 3.47
C GLY A 115 3.01 -0.80 2.23
N ILE A 116 2.12 -0.79 1.23
CA ILE A 116 2.35 -0.06 -0.03
C ILE A 116 1.23 0.93 -0.30
N THR A 117 1.57 2.21 -0.32
CA THR A 117 0.65 3.30 -0.65
C THR A 117 0.83 3.68 -2.12
N SER A 118 -0.26 4.05 -2.80
CA SER A 118 -0.19 4.56 -4.17
C SER A 118 -0.69 5.99 -4.25
N TRP A 119 0.14 6.87 -4.80
CA TRP A 119 -0.16 8.25 -5.17
C TRP A 119 -0.38 8.41 -6.68
N VAL A 120 -0.43 7.30 -7.43
CA VAL A 120 -0.49 7.30 -8.91
C VAL A 120 -1.72 8.03 -9.46
N ARG A 121 -2.82 8.07 -8.70
CA ARG A 121 -4.06 8.75 -9.09
C ARG A 121 -4.21 10.15 -8.49
N LEU A 122 -3.20 10.65 -7.78
CA LEU A 122 -3.24 12.00 -7.22
C LEU A 122 -2.74 13.01 -8.26
N PRO A 123 -3.46 14.12 -8.46
CA PRO A 123 -3.18 15.09 -9.53
C PRO A 123 -2.03 16.04 -9.18
N PHE A 124 -0.92 15.53 -8.63
CA PHE A 124 0.19 16.38 -8.19
C PHE A 124 0.78 17.22 -9.34
N TYR A 125 0.83 16.66 -10.54
CA TYR A 125 1.38 17.33 -11.73
C TYR A 125 0.38 18.31 -12.39
N GLU A 126 -0.81 18.49 -11.84
CA GLU A 126 -1.76 19.54 -12.24
C GLU A 126 -1.50 20.86 -11.49
N ALA A 127 -0.64 20.87 -10.48
CA ALA A 127 -0.33 22.04 -9.68
C ALA A 127 0.59 23.03 -10.43
N ASP A 128 0.00 23.91 -11.24
CA ASP A 128 0.69 25.03 -11.90
C ASP A 128 0.28 26.37 -11.26
N PHE A 129 1.25 27.04 -10.64
CA PHE A 129 1.06 28.33 -9.98
C PHE A 129 1.48 29.53 -10.87
N GLY A 130 1.74 29.29 -12.16
CA GLY A 130 2.22 30.28 -13.13
C GLY A 130 3.69 30.13 -13.52
N TRP A 131 4.40 29.16 -12.94
CA TRP A 131 5.79 28.81 -13.26
C TRP A 131 5.94 27.50 -14.04
N GLY A 132 4.82 26.90 -14.44
CA GLY A 132 4.77 25.59 -15.07
C GLY A 132 4.48 24.47 -14.07
N LYS A 133 4.30 23.26 -14.61
CA LYS A 133 4.02 22.05 -13.83
C LYS A 133 5.23 21.59 -13.01
N PRO A 134 5.03 20.84 -11.91
CA PRO A 134 6.12 20.29 -11.12
C PRO A 134 7.03 19.38 -11.95
N VAL A 135 8.34 19.48 -11.75
CA VAL A 135 9.31 18.52 -12.31
C VAL A 135 9.35 17.21 -11.52
N TYR A 136 9.02 17.26 -10.23
CA TYR A 136 9.01 16.11 -9.33
C TYR A 136 7.93 16.27 -8.26
N ALA A 137 7.20 15.20 -7.98
CA ALA A 137 6.26 15.11 -6.87
C ALA A 137 6.39 13.76 -6.17
N GLY A 138 6.95 13.77 -4.97
CA GLY A 138 7.23 12.56 -4.21
C GLY A 138 7.46 12.81 -2.72
N PRO A 139 7.82 11.78 -1.95
CA PRO A 139 8.04 11.90 -0.52
C PRO A 139 9.27 12.76 -0.21
N ALA A 140 9.18 13.63 0.81
CA ALA A 140 10.30 14.49 1.22
C ALA A 140 11.42 13.73 1.94
N ALA A 141 11.10 12.60 2.58
CA ALA A 141 12.06 11.80 3.33
C ALA A 141 11.67 10.31 3.32
N ALA A 142 12.67 9.47 3.56
CA ALA A 142 12.46 8.05 3.83
C ALA A 142 11.45 7.86 4.96
N GLN A 143 10.62 6.84 4.82
CA GLN A 143 9.62 6.49 5.82
C GLN A 143 10.23 5.51 6.83
N PHE A 144 9.42 4.96 7.72
CA PHE A 144 9.86 3.85 8.58
C PHE A 144 9.96 2.54 7.79
N GLU A 145 10.68 1.57 8.35
CA GLU A 145 10.88 0.24 7.79
C GLU A 145 9.55 -0.43 7.40
N GLY A 146 9.53 -1.05 6.23
CA GLY A 146 8.38 -1.80 5.72
C GLY A 146 7.32 -0.93 5.03
N LYS A 147 7.68 0.29 4.60
CA LYS A 147 6.83 1.16 3.78
C LYS A 147 7.34 1.29 2.36
N GLY A 148 6.42 1.15 1.40
CA GLY A 148 6.60 1.50 0.00
C GLY A 148 5.59 2.57 -0.43
N LEU A 149 6.01 3.47 -1.31
CA LEU A 149 5.19 4.50 -1.92
C LEU A 149 5.38 4.48 -3.44
N LEU A 150 4.29 4.24 -4.16
CA LEU A 150 4.23 4.29 -5.62
C LEU A 150 3.71 5.65 -6.07
N PHE A 151 4.41 6.29 -7.01
CA PHE A 151 4.03 7.59 -7.59
C PHE A 151 4.43 7.63 -9.07
N VAL A 152 3.92 8.61 -9.81
CA VAL A 152 4.19 8.74 -11.25
C VAL A 152 5.52 9.45 -11.48
N ASP A 153 6.20 9.05 -12.54
CA ASP A 153 7.32 9.81 -13.10
C ASP A 153 6.79 10.94 -13.99
N ALA A 154 7.36 12.14 -13.86
CA ALA A 154 6.99 13.30 -14.67
C ALA A 154 7.50 13.17 -16.12
N GLU A 155 8.64 12.51 -16.28
CA GLU A 155 9.41 12.52 -17.52
C GLU A 155 9.06 11.36 -18.45
N SER A 156 8.47 10.29 -17.89
CA SER A 156 8.22 9.04 -18.62
C SER A 156 6.74 8.66 -18.54
N GLU A 157 6.04 8.83 -19.66
CA GLU A 157 4.61 8.49 -19.75
C GLU A 157 4.38 7.01 -19.41
N GLY A 158 3.58 6.76 -18.36
CA GLY A 158 3.25 5.41 -17.90
C GLY A 158 4.26 4.78 -16.93
N SER A 159 5.42 5.40 -16.68
CA SER A 159 6.38 4.91 -15.70
C SER A 159 5.94 5.17 -14.26
N LEU A 160 6.35 4.28 -13.37
CA LEU A 160 6.09 4.36 -11.93
C LEU A 160 7.40 4.37 -11.17
N LEU A 161 7.48 5.25 -10.18
CA LEU A 161 8.57 5.30 -9.21
C LEU A 161 8.13 4.64 -7.91
N LEU A 162 9.05 3.91 -7.28
CA LEU A 162 8.87 3.29 -5.97
C LEU A 162 9.89 3.87 -4.99
N ALA A 163 9.41 4.62 -3.99
CA ALA A 163 10.20 4.93 -2.81
C ALA A 163 9.91 3.88 -1.74
N ILE A 164 10.93 3.14 -1.30
CA ILE A 164 10.79 2.06 -0.31
C ILE A 164 11.81 2.23 0.81
N THR A 165 11.44 1.86 2.04
CA THR A 165 12.34 1.85 3.17
C THR A 165 12.36 0.48 3.84
N LEU A 166 13.52 -0.18 3.83
CA LEU A 166 13.80 -1.44 4.56
C LEU A 166 15.08 -1.26 5.40
N LEU A 167 15.36 -2.21 6.29
CA LEU A 167 16.68 -2.25 6.94
C LEU A 167 17.78 -2.43 5.89
N LYS A 168 18.94 -1.82 6.11
CA LYS A 168 20.09 -1.85 5.19
C LYS A 168 20.38 -3.24 4.57
N PRO A 169 20.53 -4.35 5.34
CA PRO A 169 20.80 -5.66 4.75
C PRO A 169 19.67 -6.15 3.84
N HIS A 170 18.43 -5.81 4.16
CA HIS A 170 17.28 -6.15 3.31
C HIS A 170 17.23 -5.28 2.06
N MET A 171 17.67 -4.01 2.12
CA MET A 171 17.74 -3.19 0.91
C MET A 171 18.75 -3.71 -0.10
N GLU A 172 19.95 -4.10 0.37
CA GLU A 172 21.00 -4.67 -0.49
C GLU A 172 20.57 -5.97 -1.17
N ALA A 173 19.72 -6.76 -0.51
CA ALA A 173 19.10 -7.94 -1.10
C ALA A 173 17.96 -7.58 -2.07
N PHE A 174 17.09 -6.64 -1.68
CA PHE A 174 15.93 -6.20 -2.46
C PHE A 174 16.33 -5.59 -3.81
N GLU A 175 17.39 -4.78 -3.84
CA GLU A 175 17.88 -4.14 -5.08
C GLU A 175 18.25 -5.15 -6.17
N LYS A 176 18.65 -6.38 -5.79
CA LYS A 176 19.01 -7.45 -6.73
C LYS A 176 17.80 -8.26 -7.23
N LEU A 177 16.61 -7.99 -6.69
CA LEU A 177 15.38 -8.74 -6.95
C LEU A 177 14.35 -7.93 -7.77
N LEU A 178 14.62 -6.65 -7.99
CA LEU A 178 13.81 -5.76 -8.83
C LEU A 178 13.98 -6.10 -10.32
#